data_AF-A0A9P3LD90-F1
#
_entry.id   AF-A0A9P3LD90-F1
#
_cell.length_a   1.000
_cell.length_b   1.000
_cell.length_c   1.000
_cell.angle_alpha   90.00
_cell.angle_beta   90.00
_cell.angle_gamma   90.00
#
_symmetry.space_group_name_H-M   'P 1'
#
loop_
_entity.id
_entity.type
_entity.pdbx_description
1 polymer ?
#
loop_
_entity_poly.entity_id
_entity_poly.type
_entity_poly.pdbx_seq_one_letter_code
_entity_poly.pdbx_strand_id
1 'polypeptide(L)'
;MASEAPKFVLPPDFTFTPGGVVAHKDTYELLANLMKEAPNRDPDAHDMYIYNDFYGYAMLELYDELLHSAHTFVTKKEWMKAFAVVDAMNHYNGMIGKEWTHVDDGERVEATEQAFGVVLVATLRGLEASSMLNEATIPILERTLEHLAAWPLEESSAYVRVLKGYGKKLFGTRTAEERKQISAARSAAYDEFVRKLSPEEREQRGDDLSGAREEDEEEDEDEDEDEDMEEDGVAKADRPWFGKAKAKDADLKDNELRLPSVWKEYMAIWRRSPHLPLRGPPEWDLTKWSAAEKRPFAFATMDDED
;
A
#
# COMPACT_ATOMS: atom_id res chain seq x y z
N MET A 1 -37.23 16.85 -11.41
CA MET A 1 -37.10 15.91 -10.28
C MET A 1 -35.63 15.86 -9.95
N ALA A 2 -35.21 16.25 -8.75
CA ALA A 2 -33.81 16.07 -8.35
C ALA A 2 -33.56 14.57 -8.25
N SER A 3 -32.61 14.01 -9.01
CA SER A 3 -32.19 12.64 -8.78
C SER A 3 -31.60 12.57 -7.38
N GLU A 4 -32.00 11.59 -6.58
CA GLU A 4 -31.34 11.33 -5.31
C GLU A 4 -29.83 11.20 -5.56
N ALA A 5 -29.03 11.84 -4.71
CA ALA A 5 -27.58 11.72 -4.77
C ALA A 5 -27.19 10.23 -4.67
N PRO A 6 -26.18 9.77 -5.42
CA PRO A 6 -25.76 8.38 -5.38
C PRO A 6 -25.40 7.99 -3.93
N LYS A 7 -26.05 6.94 -3.42
CA LYS A 7 -25.79 6.42 -2.07
C LYS A 7 -24.78 5.28 -2.14
N PHE A 8 -23.65 5.43 -1.46
CA PHE A 8 -22.71 4.33 -1.26
C PHE A 8 -23.24 3.38 -0.17
N VAL A 9 -23.19 2.08 -0.44
CA VAL A 9 -23.54 1.03 0.53
C VAL A 9 -22.31 0.16 0.72
N LEU A 10 -21.76 0.16 1.93
CA LEU A 10 -20.61 -0.66 2.29
C LEU A 10 -20.98 -2.15 2.20
N PRO A 11 -20.29 -2.96 1.36
CA PRO A 11 -20.60 -4.38 1.30
C PRO A 11 -20.18 -5.14 2.56
N PRO A 12 -20.78 -6.32 2.83
CA PRO A 12 -20.56 -7.06 4.08
C PRO A 12 -19.11 -7.48 4.35
N ASP A 13 -18.33 -7.74 3.30
CA ASP A 13 -16.94 -8.20 3.40
C ASP A 13 -15.93 -7.04 3.44
N PHE A 14 -16.43 -5.80 3.50
CA PHE A 14 -15.64 -4.59 3.58
C PHE A 14 -15.86 -3.86 4.92
N THR A 15 -14.90 -3.01 5.26
CA THR A 15 -14.92 -2.13 6.42
C THR A 15 -14.32 -0.78 6.04
N PHE A 16 -14.47 0.22 6.90
CA PHE A 16 -13.66 1.43 6.83
C PHE A 16 -12.40 1.30 7.71
N THR A 17 -11.28 1.84 7.23
CA THR A 17 -10.11 2.19 8.05
C THR A 17 -10.44 3.42 8.90
N PRO A 18 -9.63 3.73 9.94
CA PRO A 18 -9.80 4.94 10.74
C PRO A 18 -9.70 6.25 9.94
N GLY A 19 -8.92 6.24 8.85
CA GLY A 19 -8.88 7.33 7.87
C GLY A 19 -10.06 7.39 6.90
N GLY A 20 -11.10 6.56 7.09
CA GLY A 20 -12.29 6.56 6.23
C GLY A 20 -12.12 5.91 4.85
N VAL A 21 -11.04 5.16 4.65
CA VAL A 21 -10.83 4.41 3.40
C VAL A 21 -11.53 3.07 3.49
N VAL A 22 -12.24 2.68 2.43
CA VAL A 22 -12.88 1.36 2.37
C VAL A 22 -11.82 0.30 2.11
N ALA A 23 -11.78 -0.76 2.90
CA ALA A 23 -10.86 -1.88 2.71
C ALA A 23 -11.62 -3.20 2.83
N HIS A 24 -11.16 -4.24 2.13
CA HIS A 24 -11.64 -5.59 2.39
C HIS A 24 -11.27 -5.99 3.83
N LYS A 25 -12.08 -6.79 4.51
CA LYS A 25 -11.80 -7.21 5.89
C LYS A 25 -10.45 -7.91 6.04
N ASP A 26 -10.13 -8.83 5.12
CA ASP A 26 -8.81 -9.47 5.08
C ASP A 26 -7.67 -8.45 4.93
N THR A 27 -7.84 -7.41 4.09
CA THR A 27 -6.86 -6.31 3.96
C THR A 27 -6.69 -5.59 5.30
N TYR A 28 -7.81 -5.24 5.94
CA TYR A 28 -7.83 -4.51 7.21
C TYR A 28 -7.17 -5.32 8.35
N GLU A 29 -7.43 -6.62 8.42
CA GLU A 29 -6.81 -7.50 9.42
C GLU A 29 -5.29 -7.62 9.22
N LEU A 30 -4.84 -7.77 7.96
CA LEU A 30 -3.42 -7.78 7.63
C LEU A 30 -2.75 -6.45 7.98
N LEU A 31 -3.39 -5.33 7.63
CA LEU A 31 -2.90 -3.99 7.97
C LEU A 31 -2.81 -3.77 9.48
N ALA A 32 -3.83 -4.17 10.24
CA ALA A 32 -3.82 -4.06 11.69
C ALA A 32 -2.68 -4.89 12.33
N ASN A 33 -2.38 -6.07 11.78
CA ASN A 33 -1.25 -6.86 12.23
C ASN A 33 0.08 -6.15 11.93
N LEU A 34 0.28 -5.60 10.72
CA LEU A 34 1.48 -4.84 10.37
C LEU A 34 1.69 -3.63 11.30
N MET A 35 0.64 -2.85 11.54
CA MET A 35 0.68 -1.68 12.42
C MET A 35 0.99 -2.03 13.87
N LYS A 36 0.65 -3.24 14.32
CA LYS A 36 1.01 -3.74 15.65
C LYS A 36 2.45 -4.24 15.70
N GLU A 37 2.90 -4.86 14.62
CA GLU A 37 4.16 -5.58 14.55
C GLU A 37 5.37 -4.69 14.26
N ALA A 38 5.19 -3.64 13.48
CA ALA A 38 6.27 -2.80 13.06
C ALA A 38 6.89 -1.94 14.18
N PRO A 39 6.12 -1.29 15.06
CA PRO A 39 6.70 -0.51 16.16
C PRO A 39 7.57 -1.35 17.10
N ASN A 40 7.25 -2.64 17.25
CA ASN A 40 8.07 -3.58 18.04
C ASN A 40 9.45 -3.84 17.43
N ARG A 41 9.68 -3.45 16.17
CA ARG A 41 10.93 -3.61 15.43
C ARG A 41 11.66 -2.28 15.23
N ASP A 42 11.08 -1.16 15.67
CA ASP A 42 11.64 0.18 15.53
C ASP A 42 12.54 0.51 16.73
N PRO A 43 13.87 0.66 16.54
CA PRO A 43 14.77 1.05 17.62
C PRO A 43 14.41 2.37 18.29
N ASP A 44 13.88 3.35 17.55
CA ASP A 44 13.55 4.67 18.07
C ASP A 44 12.35 4.59 19.03
N ALA A 45 11.34 3.77 18.70
CA ALA A 45 10.23 3.45 19.60
C ALA A 45 10.67 2.74 20.90
N HIS A 46 11.94 2.31 20.98
CA HIS A 46 12.54 1.61 22.12
C HIS A 46 13.72 2.36 22.76
N ASP A 47 13.95 3.63 22.43
CA ASP A 47 15.07 4.45 22.92
C ASP A 47 16.46 3.80 22.64
N MET A 48 16.60 3.20 21.46
CA MET A 48 17.78 2.44 21.06
C MET A 48 18.33 2.87 19.69
N TYR A 49 19.63 2.68 19.50
CA TYR A 49 20.29 2.67 18.19
C TYR A 49 21.08 1.38 18.00
N ILE A 50 20.76 0.64 16.93
CA ILE A 50 21.42 -0.66 16.63
C ILE A 50 22.38 -0.51 15.45
N TYR A 51 21.86 -0.07 14.31
CA TYR A 51 22.56 0.41 13.12
C TYR A 51 21.54 1.08 12.17
N ASN A 52 22.00 1.91 11.24
CA ASN A 52 21.16 2.83 10.45
C ASN A 52 19.96 2.18 9.76
N ASP A 53 20.15 1.03 9.12
CA ASP A 53 19.12 0.37 8.32
C ASP A 53 18.44 -0.82 9.04
N PHE A 54 18.57 -0.90 10.37
CA PHE A 54 17.95 -1.97 11.17
C PHE A 54 16.45 -2.06 10.91
N TYR A 55 15.74 -0.93 11.03
CA TYR A 55 14.29 -0.91 10.87
C TYR A 55 13.87 -1.24 9.43
N GLY A 56 14.59 -0.72 8.43
CA GLY A 56 14.35 -1.05 7.02
C GLY A 56 14.46 -2.55 6.72
N TYR A 57 15.48 -3.25 7.27
CA TYR A 57 15.57 -4.71 7.12
C TYR A 57 14.47 -5.46 7.85
N ALA A 58 14.07 -4.99 9.03
CA ALA A 58 12.93 -5.52 9.77
C ALA A 58 11.63 -5.38 8.97
N MET A 59 11.42 -4.27 8.27
CA MET A 59 10.27 -4.07 7.40
C MET A 59 10.33 -4.97 6.17
N LEU A 60 11.50 -5.12 5.54
CA LEU A 60 11.68 -6.05 4.43
C LEU A 60 11.29 -7.49 4.80
N GLU A 61 11.56 -7.92 6.03
CA GLU A 61 11.14 -9.23 6.51
C GLU A 61 9.61 -9.38 6.54
N LEU A 62 8.88 -8.39 7.07
CA LEU A 62 7.41 -8.36 7.03
C LEU A 62 6.87 -8.37 5.59
N TYR A 63 7.46 -7.56 4.70
CA TYR A 63 7.08 -7.56 3.29
C TYR A 63 7.37 -8.90 2.61
N ASP A 64 8.46 -9.57 2.96
CA ASP A 64 8.80 -10.89 2.44
C ASP A 64 7.72 -11.91 2.80
N GLU A 65 7.27 -11.96 4.06
CA GLU A 65 6.21 -12.88 4.51
C GLU A 65 4.89 -12.65 3.75
N LEU A 66 4.52 -11.38 3.53
CA LEU A 66 3.34 -11.00 2.77
C LEU A 66 3.47 -11.36 1.29
N LEU A 67 4.62 -11.09 0.66
CA LEU A 67 4.87 -11.47 -0.73
C LEU A 67 4.79 -12.98 -0.93
N HIS A 68 5.35 -13.77 -0.02
CA HIS A 68 5.24 -15.24 -0.06
C HIS A 68 3.78 -15.70 0.04
N SER A 69 2.99 -15.06 0.91
CA SER A 69 1.57 -15.33 1.06
C SER A 69 0.79 -14.97 -0.20
N ALA A 70 1.00 -13.77 -0.75
CA ALA A 70 0.37 -13.31 -1.98
C ALA A 70 0.71 -14.21 -3.17
N HIS A 71 2.00 -14.54 -3.35
CA HIS A 71 2.43 -15.49 -4.38
C HIS A 71 1.76 -16.86 -4.20
N THR A 72 1.68 -17.37 -2.97
CA THR A 72 0.97 -18.63 -2.69
C THR A 72 -0.50 -18.55 -3.10
N PHE A 73 -1.20 -17.46 -2.77
CA PHE A 73 -2.59 -17.26 -3.20
C PHE A 73 -2.72 -17.15 -4.73
N VAL A 74 -1.81 -16.46 -5.40
CA VAL A 74 -1.74 -16.39 -6.88
C VAL A 74 -1.59 -17.79 -7.48
N THR A 75 -0.67 -18.62 -6.98
CA THR A 75 -0.48 -19.98 -7.50
C THR A 75 -1.70 -20.88 -7.28
N LYS A 76 -2.43 -20.67 -6.18
CA LYS A 76 -3.69 -21.36 -5.86
C LYS A 76 -4.91 -20.75 -6.56
N LYS A 77 -4.75 -19.65 -7.27
CA LYS A 77 -5.84 -18.87 -7.91
C LYS A 77 -6.85 -18.31 -6.90
N GLU A 78 -6.41 -18.04 -5.68
CA GLU A 78 -7.20 -17.38 -4.63
C GLU A 78 -7.09 -15.85 -4.79
N TRP A 79 -7.63 -15.33 -5.89
CA TRP A 79 -7.33 -13.98 -6.38
C TRP A 79 -7.70 -12.86 -5.41
N MET A 80 -8.85 -12.94 -4.74
CA MET A 80 -9.26 -11.91 -3.76
C MET A 80 -8.36 -11.90 -2.52
N LYS A 81 -7.83 -13.07 -2.11
CA LYS A 81 -6.86 -13.10 -1.00
C LYS A 81 -5.50 -12.55 -1.42
N ALA A 82 -5.04 -12.87 -2.63
CA ALA A 82 -3.84 -12.25 -3.18
C ALA A 82 -4.01 -10.71 -3.26
N PHE A 83 -5.19 -10.25 -3.70
CA PHE A 83 -5.53 -8.84 -3.76
C PHE A 83 -5.50 -8.19 -2.37
N ALA A 84 -6.12 -8.83 -1.37
CA ALA A 84 -6.13 -8.32 0.00
C ALA A 84 -4.72 -8.13 0.57
N VAL A 85 -3.79 -9.05 0.26
CA VAL A 85 -2.40 -8.95 0.71
C VAL A 85 -1.67 -7.78 0.03
N VAL A 86 -1.74 -7.65 -1.30
CA VAL A 86 -1.05 -6.54 -1.99
C VAL A 86 -1.65 -5.18 -1.66
N ASP A 87 -2.96 -5.11 -1.42
CA ASP A 87 -3.66 -3.91 -0.98
C ASP A 87 -3.26 -3.53 0.45
N ALA A 88 -3.08 -4.51 1.34
CA ALA A 88 -2.62 -4.26 2.72
C ALA A 88 -1.18 -3.73 2.74
N MET A 89 -0.30 -4.33 1.92
CA MET A 89 1.06 -3.81 1.73
C MET A 89 1.03 -2.35 1.27
N ASN A 90 0.20 -2.05 0.25
CA ASN A 90 0.04 -0.71 -0.30
C ASN A 90 -0.41 0.33 0.73
N HIS A 91 -1.45 0.01 1.49
CA HIS A 91 -1.90 0.86 2.59
C HIS A 91 -0.81 1.08 3.64
N TYR A 92 -0.15 0.00 4.05
CA TYR A 92 0.90 0.08 5.06
C TYR A 92 2.07 0.95 4.60
N ASN A 93 2.51 0.79 3.36
CA ASN A 93 3.59 1.60 2.77
C ASN A 93 3.28 3.10 2.75
N GLY A 94 2.02 3.47 2.45
CA GLY A 94 1.57 4.86 2.53
C GLY A 94 1.52 5.42 3.95
N MET A 95 1.31 4.57 4.97
CA MET A 95 1.27 4.99 6.37
C MET A 95 2.65 5.16 7.00
N ILE A 96 3.62 4.33 6.63
CA ILE A 96 4.94 4.31 7.28
C ILE A 96 6.07 4.96 6.48
N GLY A 97 5.83 5.46 5.26
CA GLY A 97 6.83 6.26 4.53
C GLY A 97 7.94 5.49 3.82
N LYS A 98 7.64 4.35 3.17
CA LYS A 98 8.59 3.55 2.35
C LYS A 98 9.90 3.15 3.09
N GLU A 99 9.88 2.97 4.41
CA GLU A 99 11.09 2.69 5.22
C GLU A 99 11.90 1.46 4.78
N TRP A 100 11.24 0.47 4.21
CA TRP A 100 11.89 -0.73 3.66
C TRP A 100 12.87 -0.43 2.50
N THR A 101 12.81 0.77 1.91
CA THR A 101 13.67 1.20 0.80
C THR A 101 14.98 1.85 1.27
N HIS A 102 15.08 2.22 2.56
CA HIS A 102 16.24 2.90 3.14
C HIS A 102 17.31 1.92 3.66
N VAL A 103 17.48 0.77 3.01
CA VAL A 103 18.51 -0.22 3.37
C VAL A 103 19.72 -0.19 2.44
N ASP A 104 20.88 -0.58 2.94
CA ASP A 104 22.12 -0.62 2.13
C ASP A 104 22.14 -1.77 1.08
N ASP A 105 21.21 -2.72 1.17
CA ASP A 105 21.02 -3.81 0.20
C ASP A 105 20.03 -3.41 -0.90
N GLY A 106 20.47 -2.51 -1.80
CA GLY A 106 19.65 -2.03 -2.91
C GLY A 106 19.17 -3.13 -3.86
N GLU A 107 19.94 -4.21 -4.03
CA GLU A 107 19.54 -5.36 -4.85
C GLU A 107 18.32 -6.08 -4.24
N ARG A 108 18.23 -6.17 -2.91
CA ARG A 108 17.04 -6.69 -2.23
C ARG A 108 15.84 -5.77 -2.39
N VAL A 109 16.03 -4.46 -2.28
CA VAL A 109 14.95 -3.47 -2.48
C VAL A 109 14.36 -3.59 -3.88
N GLU A 110 15.20 -3.59 -4.91
CA GLU A 110 14.79 -3.78 -6.31
C GLU A 110 14.07 -5.11 -6.53
N ALA A 111 14.54 -6.19 -5.92
CA ALA A 111 13.92 -7.50 -6.03
C ALA A 111 12.53 -7.55 -5.39
N THR A 112 12.37 -6.94 -4.20
CA THR A 112 11.09 -6.84 -3.49
C THR A 112 10.07 -6.04 -4.30
N GLU A 113 10.49 -4.90 -4.85
CA GLU A 113 9.69 -4.06 -5.75
C GLU A 113 9.18 -4.85 -6.96
N GLN A 114 10.10 -5.53 -7.66
CA GLN A 114 9.75 -6.35 -8.83
C GLN A 114 8.82 -7.51 -8.47
N ALA A 115 9.07 -8.18 -7.34
CA ALA A 115 8.22 -9.25 -6.82
C ALA A 115 6.80 -8.76 -6.53
N PHE A 116 6.67 -7.60 -5.88
CA PHE A 116 5.39 -6.94 -5.65
C PHE A 116 4.67 -6.66 -6.98
N GLY A 117 5.33 -5.96 -7.90
CA GLY A 117 4.75 -5.58 -9.19
C GLY A 117 4.25 -6.78 -10.00
N VAL A 118 5.03 -7.86 -10.05
CA VAL A 118 4.65 -9.06 -10.82
C VAL A 118 3.53 -9.87 -10.16
N VAL A 119 3.50 -9.95 -8.82
CA VAL A 119 2.42 -10.59 -8.05
C VAL A 119 1.13 -9.79 -8.18
N LEU A 120 1.21 -8.46 -8.12
CA LEU A 120 0.09 -7.55 -8.34
C LEU A 120 -0.49 -7.73 -9.75
N VAL A 121 0.34 -7.67 -10.79
CA VAL A 121 -0.13 -7.85 -12.18
C VAL A 121 -0.75 -9.23 -12.41
N ALA A 122 -0.15 -10.29 -11.83
CA ALA A 122 -0.74 -11.63 -11.90
C ALA A 122 -2.11 -11.69 -11.21
N THR A 123 -2.24 -11.03 -10.05
CA THR A 123 -3.49 -10.93 -9.30
C THR A 123 -4.57 -10.20 -10.09
N LEU A 124 -4.28 -9.02 -10.66
CA LEU A 124 -5.24 -8.24 -11.45
C LEU A 124 -5.72 -9.00 -12.69
N ARG A 125 -4.81 -9.65 -13.40
CA ARG A 125 -5.16 -10.51 -14.54
C ARG A 125 -6.01 -11.70 -14.12
N GLY A 126 -5.72 -12.31 -12.97
CA GLY A 126 -6.53 -13.39 -12.40
C GLY A 126 -7.95 -12.95 -12.05
N LEU A 127 -8.09 -11.78 -11.42
CA LEU A 127 -9.38 -11.16 -11.10
C LEU A 127 -10.16 -10.83 -12.37
N GLU A 128 -9.52 -10.22 -13.37
CA GLU A 128 -10.16 -9.90 -14.64
C GLU A 128 -10.64 -11.17 -15.36
N ALA A 129 -9.79 -12.18 -15.49
CA ALA A 129 -10.15 -13.45 -16.11
C ALA A 129 -11.29 -14.17 -15.37
N SER A 130 -11.45 -13.88 -14.08
CA SER A 130 -12.54 -14.42 -13.24
C SER A 130 -13.74 -13.48 -13.15
N SER A 131 -13.76 -12.37 -13.90
CA SER A 131 -14.82 -11.35 -13.87
C SER A 131 -15.04 -10.72 -12.47
N MET A 132 -13.98 -10.66 -11.66
CA MET A 132 -13.96 -10.08 -10.31
C MET A 132 -13.28 -8.71 -10.26
N LEU A 133 -12.62 -8.28 -11.35
CA LEU A 133 -11.99 -6.95 -11.42
C LEU A 133 -13.03 -5.88 -11.82
N ASN A 134 -13.91 -5.53 -10.87
CA ASN A 134 -14.95 -4.51 -11.05
C ASN A 134 -15.40 -3.93 -9.70
N GLU A 135 -16.12 -2.81 -9.74
CA GLU A 135 -16.59 -2.13 -8.52
C GLU A 135 -17.73 -2.84 -7.78
N ALA A 136 -18.39 -3.84 -8.39
CA ALA A 136 -19.34 -4.67 -7.66
C ALA A 136 -18.62 -5.64 -6.69
N THR A 137 -17.38 -6.02 -7.02
CA THR A 137 -16.55 -6.91 -6.20
C THR A 137 -15.57 -6.13 -5.33
N ILE A 138 -14.99 -5.05 -5.86
CA ILE A 138 -13.99 -4.20 -5.20
C ILE A 138 -14.52 -2.75 -5.26
N PRO A 139 -15.32 -2.30 -4.28
CA PRO A 139 -16.09 -1.05 -4.34
C PRO A 139 -15.28 0.23 -4.53
N ILE A 140 -13.99 0.19 -4.26
CA ILE A 140 -13.06 1.32 -4.43
C ILE A 140 -11.97 1.05 -5.46
N LEU A 141 -12.23 0.16 -6.41
CA LEU A 141 -11.23 -0.33 -7.36
C LEU A 141 -10.45 0.78 -8.05
N GLU A 142 -11.09 1.88 -8.47
CA GLU A 142 -10.37 2.99 -9.11
C GLU A 142 -9.32 3.60 -8.17
N ARG A 143 -9.69 3.92 -6.93
CA ARG A 143 -8.78 4.50 -5.93
C ARG A 143 -7.71 3.51 -5.50
N THR A 144 -8.05 2.23 -5.37
CA THR A 144 -7.04 1.19 -5.07
C THR A 144 -6.00 1.09 -6.19
N LEU A 145 -6.42 1.08 -7.46
CA LEU A 145 -5.48 1.03 -8.60
C LEU A 145 -4.61 2.28 -8.70
N GLU A 146 -5.18 3.45 -8.38
CA GLU A 146 -4.45 4.71 -8.30
C GLU A 146 -3.35 4.66 -7.24
N HIS A 147 -3.69 4.28 -5.99
CA HIS A 147 -2.70 4.17 -4.93
C HIS A 147 -1.63 3.11 -5.26
N LEU A 148 -2.03 1.96 -5.81
CA LEU A 148 -1.09 0.92 -6.27
C LEU A 148 -0.16 1.42 -7.38
N ALA A 149 -0.59 2.41 -8.18
CA ALA A 149 0.25 3.02 -9.21
C ALA A 149 1.24 4.05 -8.64
N ALA A 150 1.04 4.50 -7.40
CA ALA A 150 1.95 5.36 -6.64
C ALA A 150 2.94 4.57 -5.76
N TRP A 151 2.73 3.25 -5.60
CA TRP A 151 3.69 2.34 -4.97
C TRP A 151 5.15 2.50 -5.46
N PRO A 152 5.40 2.49 -6.78
CA PRO A 152 6.75 2.29 -7.29
C PRO A 152 7.80 3.27 -6.81
N LEU A 153 9.05 2.81 -6.83
CA LEU A 153 10.24 3.65 -6.79
C LEU A 153 10.51 4.31 -8.15
N GLU A 154 10.16 3.63 -9.24
CA GLU A 154 10.31 4.15 -10.60
C GLU A 154 8.96 4.27 -11.32
N GLU A 155 8.59 5.49 -11.72
CA GLU A 155 7.35 5.77 -12.45
C GLU A 155 7.24 5.03 -13.78
N SER A 156 8.38 4.64 -14.37
CA SER A 156 8.47 4.01 -15.68
C SER A 156 8.26 2.49 -15.68
N SER A 157 8.07 1.89 -14.50
CA SER A 157 7.98 0.44 -14.34
C SER A 157 6.86 -0.20 -15.18
N ALA A 158 7.10 -1.43 -15.67
CA ALA A 158 6.16 -2.11 -16.54
C ALA A 158 4.79 -2.35 -15.89
N TYR A 159 4.73 -2.58 -14.58
CA TYR A 159 3.46 -2.81 -13.88
C TYR A 159 2.65 -1.54 -13.68
N VAL A 160 3.27 -0.35 -13.53
CA VAL A 160 2.56 0.94 -13.52
C VAL A 160 1.83 1.15 -14.83
N ARG A 161 2.46 0.82 -15.95
CA ARG A 161 1.83 0.90 -17.27
C ARG A 161 0.61 -0.02 -17.36
N VAL A 162 0.66 -1.20 -16.76
CA VAL A 162 -0.49 -2.11 -16.65
C VAL A 162 -1.59 -1.50 -15.78
N LEU A 163 -1.25 -0.94 -14.62
CA LEU A 163 -2.21 -0.29 -13.70
C LEU A 163 -2.91 0.89 -14.35
N LYS A 164 -2.16 1.82 -14.94
CA LYS A 164 -2.70 2.95 -15.71
C LYS A 164 -3.52 2.47 -16.91
N GLY A 165 -3.12 1.37 -17.55
CA GLY A 165 -3.89 0.69 -18.58
C GLY A 165 -5.26 0.19 -18.09
N TYR A 166 -5.32 -0.44 -16.90
CA TYR A 166 -6.57 -0.82 -16.24
C TYR A 166 -7.41 0.40 -15.85
N GLY A 167 -6.78 1.45 -15.30
CA GLY A 167 -7.44 2.73 -15.01
C GLY A 167 -8.15 3.28 -16.24
N LYS A 168 -7.46 3.35 -17.38
CA LYS A 168 -8.05 3.80 -18.65
C LYS A 168 -9.15 2.84 -19.16
N LYS A 169 -8.94 1.53 -19.05
CA LYS A 169 -9.86 0.50 -19.54
C LYS A 169 -11.19 0.51 -18.78
N LEU A 170 -11.14 0.66 -17.47
CA LEU A 170 -12.31 0.54 -16.59
C LEU A 170 -12.99 1.88 -16.32
N PHE A 171 -12.21 2.97 -16.20
CA PHE A 171 -12.69 4.27 -15.72
C PHE A 171 -12.42 5.41 -16.71
N GLY A 172 -11.94 5.10 -17.93
CA GLY A 172 -11.56 6.08 -18.94
C GLY A 172 -12.68 6.97 -19.48
N THR A 173 -13.94 6.64 -19.18
CA THR A 173 -15.14 7.43 -19.52
C THR A 173 -15.75 8.16 -18.33
N ARG A 174 -15.24 7.92 -17.11
CA ARG A 174 -15.73 8.55 -15.88
C ARG A 174 -15.27 10.00 -15.84
N THR A 175 -16.20 10.89 -15.54
CA THR A 175 -15.98 12.34 -15.43
C THR A 175 -15.45 12.73 -14.04
N ALA A 176 -14.86 13.91 -13.92
CA ALA A 176 -14.42 14.47 -12.63
C ALA A 176 -15.61 14.63 -11.66
N GLU A 177 -16.75 15.10 -12.17
CA GLU A 177 -17.97 15.26 -11.37
C GLU A 177 -18.49 13.92 -10.82
N GLU A 178 -18.47 12.85 -11.61
CA GLU A 178 -18.81 11.50 -11.11
C GLU A 178 -17.86 11.04 -10.01
N ARG A 179 -16.54 11.28 -10.15
CA ARG A 179 -15.56 10.95 -9.10
C ARG A 179 -15.83 11.71 -7.81
N LYS A 180 -16.13 13.02 -7.92
CA LYS A 180 -16.49 13.86 -6.78
C LYS A 180 -17.74 13.35 -6.06
N GLN A 181 -18.78 12.99 -6.82
CA GLN A 181 -20.00 12.42 -6.26
C GLN A 181 -19.75 11.07 -5.57
N ILE A 182 -18.94 10.19 -6.16
CA ILE A 182 -18.54 8.92 -5.53
C ILE A 182 -17.74 9.16 -4.25
N SER A 183 -16.82 10.13 -4.25
CA SER A 183 -16.04 10.50 -3.06
C SER A 183 -16.94 10.99 -1.92
N ALA A 184 -17.82 11.96 -2.22
CA ALA A 184 -18.77 12.49 -1.25
C ALA A 184 -19.72 11.42 -0.69
N ALA A 185 -20.21 10.51 -1.55
CA ALA A 185 -21.05 9.40 -1.13
C ALA A 185 -20.32 8.44 -0.16
N ARG A 186 -19.04 8.18 -0.39
CA ARG A 186 -18.20 7.36 0.50
C ARG A 186 -17.93 8.06 1.83
N SER A 187 -17.56 9.34 1.79
CA SER A 187 -17.34 10.14 3.01
C SER A 187 -18.60 10.16 3.89
N ALA A 188 -19.78 10.39 3.29
CA ALA A 188 -21.06 10.32 4.00
C ALA A 188 -21.37 8.93 4.59
N ALA A 189 -21.01 7.85 3.89
CA ALA A 189 -21.21 6.48 4.38
C ALA A 189 -20.25 6.14 5.53
N TYR A 190 -19.01 6.63 5.50
CA TYR A 190 -18.07 6.49 6.61
C TYR A 190 -18.59 7.22 7.85
N ASP A 191 -19.08 8.44 7.67
CA ASP A 191 -19.77 9.22 8.68
C ASP A 191 -20.94 8.48 9.34
N GLU A 192 -21.78 7.83 8.54
CA GLU A 192 -22.87 6.98 9.04
C GLU A 192 -22.34 5.74 9.78
N PHE A 193 -21.26 5.15 9.29
CA PHE A 193 -20.60 4.00 9.92
C PHE A 193 -20.06 4.34 11.30
N VAL A 194 -19.25 5.40 11.44
CA VAL A 194 -18.63 5.79 12.72
C VAL A 194 -19.70 6.18 13.75
N ARG A 195 -20.80 6.83 13.35
CA ARG A 195 -21.91 7.16 14.26
C ARG A 195 -22.61 5.94 14.85
N LYS A 196 -22.50 4.77 14.20
CA LYS A 196 -23.10 3.52 14.70
C LYS A 196 -22.18 2.77 15.67
N LEU A 197 -20.90 3.13 15.75
CA LEU A 197 -19.95 2.53 16.67
C LEU A 197 -20.13 3.09 18.08
N SER A 198 -19.91 2.25 19.08
CA SER A 198 -19.81 2.70 20.48
C SER A 198 -18.59 3.62 20.68
N PRO A 199 -18.57 4.46 21.74
CA PRO A 199 -17.38 5.22 22.10
C PRO A 199 -16.13 4.35 22.26
N GLU A 200 -16.27 3.18 22.89
CA GLU A 200 -15.16 2.25 23.13
C GLU A 200 -14.62 1.64 21.84
N GLU A 201 -15.51 1.28 20.89
CA GLU A 201 -15.09 0.77 19.58
C GLU A 201 -14.36 1.86 18.77
N ARG A 202 -14.80 3.11 18.84
CA ARG A 202 -14.15 4.24 18.15
C ARG A 202 -12.76 4.50 18.72
N GLU A 203 -12.63 4.52 20.05
CA GLU A 203 -11.33 4.69 20.72
C GLU A 203 -10.37 3.56 20.38
N GLN A 204 -10.84 2.30 20.41
CA GLN A 204 -10.02 1.14 20.07
C GLN A 204 -9.54 1.16 18.61
N ARG A 205 -10.38 1.65 17.70
CA ARG A 205 -10.07 1.73 16.27
C ARG A 205 -9.28 2.99 15.92
N GLY A 206 -9.35 4.04 16.74
CA GLY A 206 -8.82 5.37 16.42
C GLY A 206 -9.68 6.16 15.43
N ASP A 207 -10.98 5.86 15.32
CA ASP A 207 -11.88 6.62 14.44
C ASP A 207 -12.24 7.97 15.10
N ASP A 208 -11.90 9.11 14.46
CA ASP A 208 -12.28 10.45 14.94
C ASP A 208 -13.48 11.04 14.17
N LEU A 209 -14.39 11.68 14.91
CA LEU A 209 -15.54 12.44 14.41
C LEU A 209 -15.28 13.95 14.35
N SER A 210 -14.11 14.43 14.78
CA SER A 210 -13.79 15.87 14.88
C SER A 210 -13.82 16.61 13.56
N GLY A 211 -13.85 15.90 12.42
CA GLY A 211 -13.94 16.49 11.09
C GLY A 211 -12.60 16.98 10.55
N ALA A 212 -11.52 16.90 11.32
CA ALA A 212 -10.15 16.99 10.82
C ALA A 212 -9.76 15.64 10.22
N ARG A 213 -10.46 15.23 9.16
CA ARG A 213 -9.93 14.19 8.30
C ARG A 213 -8.97 14.91 7.38
N GLU A 214 -7.77 14.37 7.27
CA GLU A 214 -7.05 14.39 6.01
C GLU A 214 -7.98 13.65 5.02
N GLU A 215 -9.02 14.32 4.54
CA GLU A 215 -9.32 14.17 3.14
C GLU A 215 -7.97 14.46 2.47
N ASP A 216 -7.51 13.56 1.61
CA ASP A 216 -6.59 13.96 0.56
C ASP A 216 -7.33 15.07 -0.22
N GLU A 217 -7.47 16.26 0.38
CA GLU A 217 -7.41 17.51 -0.34
C GLU A 217 -6.19 17.31 -1.22
N GLU A 218 -6.44 17.34 -2.52
CA GLU A 218 -5.41 17.33 -3.55
C GLU A 218 -4.20 18.12 -3.00
N GLU A 219 -3.16 17.41 -2.54
CA GLU A 219 -1.87 18.01 -2.22
C GLU A 219 -1.28 18.43 -3.57
N ASP A 220 -1.85 19.50 -4.12
CA ASP A 220 -1.37 20.26 -5.27
C ASP A 220 -1.26 21.75 -4.80
N GLU A 221 -0.82 21.97 -3.56
CA GLU A 221 -0.16 23.22 -3.15
C GLU A 221 1.38 23.06 -3.24
N ASP A 222 1.87 22.37 -4.27
CA ASP A 222 3.20 22.71 -4.79
C ASP A 222 3.03 23.95 -5.68
N GLU A 223 3.10 25.13 -5.05
CA GLU A 223 3.47 26.40 -5.70
C GLU A 223 4.94 26.32 -6.19
N ASP A 224 5.28 25.31 -6.98
CA ASP A 224 6.46 25.37 -7.83
C ASP A 224 6.00 25.94 -9.17
N GLU A 225 6.30 27.23 -9.35
CA GLU A 225 6.25 27.98 -10.60
C GLU A 225 7.19 27.37 -11.67
N ASP A 226 7.05 26.09 -12.01
CA ASP A 226 7.72 25.51 -13.16
C ASP A 226 6.76 25.56 -14.36
N GLU A 227 7.06 26.51 -15.25
CA GLU A 227 6.41 26.83 -16.51
C GLU A 227 6.43 25.68 -17.54
N ASP A 228 5.97 24.47 -17.21
CA ASP A 228 5.79 23.41 -18.20
C ASP A 228 4.40 23.51 -18.84
N MET A 229 4.25 24.53 -19.71
CA MET A 229 3.20 24.59 -20.72
C MET A 229 3.32 23.39 -21.68
N GLU A 230 2.72 22.24 -21.34
CA GLU A 230 2.57 21.13 -22.30
C GLU A 230 1.31 21.28 -23.19
N GLU A 231 1.59 21.42 -24.49
CA GLU A 231 0.88 21.17 -25.78
C GLU A 231 -0.65 21.00 -25.87
N ASP A 232 -1.37 20.56 -24.83
CA ASP A 232 -2.78 20.18 -24.89
C ASP A 232 -3.74 21.09 -24.09
N GLY A 233 -3.24 22.13 -23.42
CA GLY A 233 -4.08 23.18 -22.80
C GLY A 233 -4.97 22.72 -21.64
N VAL A 234 -4.73 21.54 -21.07
CA VAL A 234 -5.41 21.02 -19.87
C VAL A 234 -4.46 21.11 -18.68
N ALA A 235 -4.88 21.81 -17.63
CA ALA A 235 -4.16 21.94 -16.36
C ALA A 235 -3.82 20.55 -15.77
N LYS A 236 -2.68 20.45 -15.07
CA LYS A 236 -2.17 19.20 -14.48
C LYS A 236 -3.19 18.54 -13.54
N ALA A 237 -3.86 19.35 -12.70
CA ALA A 237 -4.89 18.93 -11.74
C ALA A 237 -6.14 18.28 -12.37
N ASP A 238 -6.46 18.59 -13.64
CA ASP A 238 -7.65 18.03 -14.31
C ASP A 238 -7.37 16.70 -15.04
N ARG A 239 -6.11 16.25 -15.08
CA ARG A 239 -5.75 15.02 -15.81
C ARG A 239 -6.03 13.80 -14.93
N PRO A 240 -6.72 12.76 -15.44
CA PRO A 240 -6.90 11.54 -14.68
C PRO A 240 -5.56 10.87 -14.38
N TRP A 241 -5.42 10.20 -13.23
CA TRP A 241 -4.18 9.55 -12.76
C TRP A 241 -3.53 8.57 -13.75
N PHE A 242 -4.32 8.00 -14.66
CA PHE A 242 -3.83 7.12 -15.73
C PHE A 242 -3.23 7.88 -16.94
N GLY A 243 -3.28 9.21 -16.97
CA GLY A 243 -2.65 10.08 -17.96
C GLY A 243 -2.91 9.67 -19.41
N LYS A 244 -1.82 9.59 -20.20
CA LYS A 244 -1.84 9.21 -21.63
C LYS A 244 -1.89 7.68 -21.87
N ALA A 245 -2.12 6.86 -20.84
CA ALA A 245 -2.16 5.41 -20.98
C ALA A 245 -3.30 4.94 -21.89
N LYS A 246 -3.12 3.78 -22.52
CA LYS A 246 -4.09 3.16 -23.43
C LYS A 246 -4.72 1.96 -22.74
N ALA A 247 -6.00 1.70 -22.97
CA ALA A 247 -6.69 0.55 -22.41
C ALA A 247 -6.01 -0.80 -22.71
N LYS A 248 -5.33 -0.91 -23.87
CA LYS A 248 -4.55 -2.09 -24.26
C LYS A 248 -3.28 -2.32 -23.43
N ASP A 249 -2.82 -1.31 -22.68
CA ASP A 249 -1.63 -1.41 -21.84
C ASP A 249 -1.89 -2.33 -20.63
N ALA A 250 -3.17 -2.55 -20.25
CA ALA A 250 -3.55 -3.59 -19.28
C ALA A 250 -3.05 -4.99 -19.69
N ASP A 251 -2.97 -5.24 -21.01
CA ASP A 251 -2.53 -6.51 -21.59
C ASP A 251 -1.02 -6.53 -21.92
N LEU A 252 -0.24 -5.56 -21.42
CA LEU A 252 1.20 -5.43 -21.72
C LEU A 252 1.97 -6.72 -21.40
N LYS A 253 2.66 -7.25 -22.40
CA LYS A 253 3.55 -8.40 -22.23
C LYS A 253 4.98 -7.91 -22.14
N ASP A 254 5.50 -7.86 -20.92
CA ASP A 254 6.89 -7.54 -20.64
C ASP A 254 7.58 -8.72 -19.94
N ASN A 255 8.90 -8.86 -20.10
CA ASN A 255 9.68 -9.86 -19.40
C ASN A 255 9.72 -9.59 -17.89
N GLU A 256 9.70 -8.32 -17.48
CA GLU A 256 9.60 -7.89 -16.08
C GLU A 256 8.25 -8.29 -15.44
N LEU A 257 7.26 -8.65 -16.26
CA LEU A 257 5.94 -9.08 -15.80
C LEU A 257 5.79 -10.62 -15.80
N ARG A 258 6.90 -11.37 -15.92
CA ARG A 258 6.88 -12.84 -15.96
C ARG A 258 7.09 -13.44 -14.56
N LEU A 259 5.98 -13.70 -13.88
CA LEU A 259 5.95 -14.20 -12.50
C LEU A 259 6.98 -15.32 -12.21
N PRO A 260 7.07 -16.43 -12.97
CA PRO A 260 8.02 -17.50 -12.61
C PRO A 260 9.49 -17.08 -12.69
N SER A 261 9.83 -16.13 -13.57
CA SER A 261 11.22 -15.67 -13.75
C SER A 261 11.60 -14.73 -12.62
N VAL A 262 10.80 -13.68 -12.44
CA VAL A 262 11.01 -12.65 -11.41
C VAL A 262 10.95 -13.27 -10.01
N TRP A 263 9.97 -14.15 -9.76
CA TRP A 263 9.86 -14.83 -8.46
C TRP A 263 11.09 -15.71 -8.18
N LYS A 264 11.63 -16.40 -9.19
CA LYS A 264 12.84 -17.22 -9.01
C LYS A 264 14.05 -16.36 -8.62
N GLU A 265 14.18 -15.20 -9.25
CA GLU A 265 15.25 -14.24 -8.98
C GLU A 265 15.10 -13.61 -7.59
N TYR A 266 13.91 -13.11 -7.26
CA TYR A 266 13.57 -12.65 -5.91
C TYR A 266 13.92 -13.69 -4.85
N MET A 267 13.51 -14.95 -5.03
CA MET A 267 13.85 -16.03 -4.11
C MET A 267 15.35 -16.38 -4.04
N ALA A 268 16.13 -16.06 -5.08
CA ALA A 268 17.58 -16.24 -5.06
C ALA A 268 18.26 -15.13 -4.25
N ILE A 269 17.79 -13.89 -4.42
CA ILE A 269 18.24 -12.71 -3.68
C ILE A 269 17.88 -12.84 -2.21
N TRP A 270 16.60 -13.11 -1.92
CA TRP A 270 16.10 -13.33 -0.56
C TRP A 270 16.96 -14.32 0.20
N ARG A 271 17.25 -15.51 -0.36
CA ARG A 271 18.06 -16.56 0.32
C ARG A 271 19.50 -16.18 0.66
N ARG A 272 20.08 -15.18 -0.03
CA ARG A 272 21.46 -14.73 0.25
C ARG A 272 21.50 -13.49 1.14
N SER A 273 20.39 -12.77 1.26
CA SER A 273 20.28 -11.59 2.11
C SER A 273 20.14 -11.99 3.59
N PRO A 274 20.57 -11.12 4.54
CA PRO A 274 20.37 -11.37 5.96
C PRO A 274 18.87 -11.45 6.32
N HIS A 275 18.48 -12.54 6.98
CA HIS A 275 17.12 -12.75 7.49
C HIS A 275 16.97 -12.38 8.98
N LEU A 276 18.08 -12.06 9.64
CA LEU A 276 18.16 -11.79 11.06
C LEU A 276 19.03 -10.53 11.28
N PRO A 277 18.87 -9.86 12.43
CA PRO A 277 19.72 -8.73 12.81
C PRO A 277 21.21 -9.03 12.65
N LEU A 278 21.96 -8.07 12.10
CA LEU A 278 23.43 -8.16 12.03
C LEU A 278 24.10 -7.99 13.40
N ARG A 279 23.39 -7.38 14.35
CA ARG A 279 23.83 -7.12 15.72
C ARG A 279 22.68 -7.39 16.69
N GLY A 280 23.02 -7.86 17.88
CA GLY A 280 22.06 -8.23 18.91
C GLY A 280 21.52 -9.65 18.74
N PRO A 281 20.46 -10.00 19.49
CA PRO A 281 19.74 -11.27 19.36
C PRO A 281 19.23 -11.52 17.92
N PRO A 282 19.10 -12.80 17.51
CA PRO A 282 18.56 -13.19 16.21
C PRO A 282 17.02 -13.09 16.20
N GLU A 283 16.48 -11.90 16.49
CA GLU A 283 15.05 -11.63 16.60
C GLU A 283 14.81 -10.16 16.27
N TRP A 284 13.91 -9.86 15.32
CA TRP A 284 13.60 -8.48 14.93
C TRP A 284 12.70 -7.79 15.96
N ASP A 285 11.85 -8.54 16.65
CA ASP A 285 10.96 -8.01 17.68
C ASP A 285 11.75 -7.64 18.95
N LEU A 286 12.02 -6.36 19.10
CA LEU A 286 12.73 -5.77 20.22
C LEU A 286 11.97 -5.94 21.54
N THR A 287 10.65 -6.19 21.54
CA THR A 287 9.91 -6.48 22.79
C THR A 287 10.30 -7.82 23.39
N LYS A 288 10.86 -8.73 22.59
CA LYS A 288 11.36 -10.02 23.05
C LYS A 288 12.81 -9.98 23.54
N TRP A 289 13.54 -8.90 23.28
CA TRP A 289 14.91 -8.73 23.78
C TRP A 289 14.88 -8.46 25.28
N SER A 290 15.76 -9.14 26.02
CA SER A 290 15.95 -8.87 27.45
C SER A 290 16.58 -7.50 27.67
N ALA A 291 16.40 -6.95 28.88
CA ALA A 291 17.04 -5.69 29.26
C ALA A 291 18.57 -5.73 29.14
N ALA A 292 19.19 -6.91 29.35
CA ALA A 292 20.64 -7.08 29.20
C ALA A 292 21.07 -7.02 27.72
N GLU A 293 20.25 -7.55 26.81
CA GLU A 293 20.51 -7.52 25.36
C GLU A 293 20.28 -6.14 24.76
N LYS A 294 19.32 -5.35 25.30
CA LYS A 294 19.07 -3.97 24.87
C LYS A 294 20.14 -2.98 25.33
N ARG A 295 20.70 -3.21 26.52
CA ARG A 295 21.61 -2.27 27.19
C ARG A 295 22.75 -1.73 26.31
N PRO A 296 23.45 -2.52 25.47
CA PRO A 296 24.54 -2.01 24.64
C PRO A 296 24.10 -1.05 23.52
N PHE A 297 22.79 -0.99 23.24
CA PHE A 297 22.21 -0.21 22.15
C PHE A 297 21.37 0.97 22.67
N ALA A 298 21.23 1.12 23.99
CA ALA A 298 20.42 2.19 24.57
C ALA A 298 21.13 3.54 24.45
N PHE A 299 20.41 4.59 24.05
CA PHE A 299 20.98 5.93 23.92
C PHE A 299 21.70 6.41 25.18
N ALA A 300 21.13 6.10 26.35
CA ALA A 300 21.70 6.44 27.66
C ALA A 300 23.09 5.83 27.94
N THR A 301 23.55 4.86 27.14
CA THR A 301 24.89 4.27 27.27
C THR A 301 25.89 4.79 26.24
N MET A 302 25.40 5.49 25.21
CA MET A 302 26.24 6.05 24.15
C MET A 302 26.77 7.45 24.50
N ASP A 303 26.05 8.21 25.34
CA ASP A 303 26.48 9.53 25.84
C ASP A 303 27.66 9.48 26.83
N ASP A 304 27.98 8.30 27.36
CA ASP A 304 29.06 8.10 28.35
C ASP A 304 30.44 7.79 27.71
N GLU A 305 30.53 7.71 26.38
CA GLU A 305 31.78 7.39 25.64
C GLU A 305 32.54 8.59 25.03
N ASP A 306 32.15 9.84 25.37
CA ASP A 306 32.87 11.08 24.99
C ASP A 306 33.89 11.57 26.05
#